data_AF-A0A8E2EKZ5-F1
#
_entry.id   AF-A0A8E2EKZ5-F1
#
_cell.length_a   1.000
_cell.length_b   1.000
_cell.length_c   1.000
_cell.angle_alpha   90.00
_cell.angle_beta   90.00
_cell.angle_gamma   90.00
#
_symmetry.space_group_name_H-M   'P 1'
#
loop_
_entity.id
_entity.type
_entity.pdbx_description
1 polymer ?
#
loop_
_entity_poly.entity_id
_entity_poly.type
_entity_poly.pdbx_seq_one_letter_code
_entity_poly.pdbx_strand_id
1 'polypeptide(L)'
;MPAAANPSSRSPSPPAPPPLAESPGPRATALINVFNNALEATLRKCSYSSFAACFPTPAKYVPESLDALWRDFTGKLGQVWKAEFDNILTERKVVQSLNSLDQCIADAKNRKERAELNTNGGPVEVPVPPHTLPPSSLRLAHLIPFLEQHSALLNSQLSATQTANTELLSAITAQRAEIEALVRSLDKVVHDLETSAQMMGQDEVQSLSAEIREIEEDMKSR
;
A
#
# COMPACT_ATOMS: atom_id res chain seq x y z
N MET A 1 -29.25 -20.19 9.04
CA MET A 1 -29.45 -18.78 8.64
C MET A 1 -28.08 -18.16 8.40
N PRO A 2 -27.55 -18.16 7.17
CA PRO A 2 -26.28 -17.51 6.89
C PRO A 2 -26.48 -16.00 6.73
N ALA A 3 -25.62 -15.25 7.41
CA ALA A 3 -25.62 -13.79 7.46
C ALA A 3 -25.22 -13.17 6.11
N ALA A 4 -25.89 -12.07 5.77
CA ALA A 4 -25.72 -11.32 4.54
C ALA A 4 -24.30 -10.73 4.43
N ALA A 5 -23.63 -11.00 3.31
CA ALA A 5 -22.40 -10.33 2.92
C ALA A 5 -22.71 -8.93 2.36
N ASN A 6 -22.19 -7.88 2.99
CA ASN A 6 -22.22 -6.52 2.44
C ASN A 6 -21.37 -6.47 1.16
N PRO A 7 -21.84 -5.89 0.05
CA PRO A 7 -21.01 -5.67 -1.13
C PRO A 7 -20.05 -4.51 -0.87
N SER A 8 -18.84 -4.85 -0.44
CA SER A 8 -17.72 -3.91 -0.31
C SER A 8 -17.45 -3.22 -1.65
N SER A 9 -17.43 -1.89 -1.61
CA SER A 9 -17.14 -0.94 -2.70
C SER A 9 -16.02 -1.43 -3.65
N ARG A 10 -16.33 -1.56 -4.95
CA ARG A 10 -15.44 -2.00 -6.03
C ARG A 10 -14.45 -0.94 -6.54
N SER A 11 -13.96 -0.05 -5.69
CA SER A 11 -12.93 0.90 -6.10
C SER A 11 -11.95 1.16 -4.97
N PRO A 12 -10.75 0.53 -4.99
CA PRO A 12 -9.65 1.01 -4.18
C PRO A 12 -9.20 2.33 -4.82
N SER A 13 -9.47 3.44 -4.14
CA SER A 13 -8.84 4.71 -4.47
C SER A 13 -7.32 4.53 -4.41
N PRO A 14 -6.53 5.15 -5.31
CA PRO A 14 -5.08 5.04 -5.31
C PRO A 14 -4.52 5.44 -3.93
N PRO A 15 -3.39 4.85 -3.50
CA PRO A 15 -2.77 5.17 -2.23
C PRO A 15 -2.57 6.69 -2.14
N ALA A 16 -3.04 7.28 -1.04
CA ALA A 16 -2.96 8.72 -0.84
C ALA A 16 -1.49 9.16 -0.94
N PRO A 17 -1.19 10.26 -1.68
CA PRO A 17 0.16 10.80 -1.73
C PRO A 17 0.66 11.06 -0.31
N PRO A 18 1.98 10.90 -0.05
CA PRO A 18 2.54 11.10 1.28
C PRO A 18 2.15 12.47 1.83
N PRO A 19 1.92 12.59 3.16
CA PRO A 19 1.49 13.85 3.77
C PRO A 19 2.50 14.94 3.42
N LEU A 20 2.05 15.90 2.62
CA LEU A 20 2.87 17.04 2.23
C LEU A 20 3.14 17.86 3.48
N ALA A 21 4.42 18.16 3.73
CA ALA A 21 4.82 18.95 4.88
C ALA A 21 4.11 20.31 4.85
N GLU A 22 3.44 20.66 5.95
CA GLU A 22 2.81 21.97 6.15
C GLU A 22 3.85 23.08 6.37
N SER A 23 5.10 22.70 6.61
CA SER A 23 6.21 23.64 6.74
C SER A 23 6.50 24.34 5.40
N PRO A 24 6.71 25.67 5.40
CA PRO A 24 7.08 26.41 4.21
C PRO A 24 8.35 25.87 3.55
N GLY A 25 8.24 25.41 2.30
CA GLY A 25 9.40 25.09 1.46
C GLY A 25 10.15 26.33 0.99
N PRO A 26 11.21 26.16 0.18
CA PRO A 26 12.06 27.27 -0.28
C PRO A 26 11.25 28.29 -1.10
N ARG A 27 10.35 27.81 -1.97
CA ARG A 27 9.51 28.68 -2.80
C ARG A 27 8.42 29.38 -1.99
N ALA A 28 7.79 28.68 -1.05
CA ALA A 28 6.80 29.27 -0.16
C ALA A 28 7.44 30.37 0.73
N THR A 29 8.63 30.12 1.24
CA THR A 29 9.42 31.11 2.00
C THR A 29 9.77 32.31 1.14
N ALA A 30 10.19 32.10 -0.11
CA ALA A 30 10.47 33.19 -1.05
C ALA A 30 9.23 34.05 -1.31
N LEU A 31 8.05 33.45 -1.48
CA LEU A 31 6.79 34.18 -1.67
C LEU A 31 6.48 35.06 -0.46
N ILE A 32 6.57 34.50 0.75
CA ILE A 32 6.33 35.23 2.01
C ILE A 32 7.30 36.40 2.14
N ASN A 33 8.58 36.18 1.85
CA ASN A 33 9.61 37.22 1.91
C ASN A 33 9.35 38.35 0.90
N VAL A 34 8.97 38.02 -0.34
CA VAL A 34 8.63 39.03 -1.35
C VAL A 34 7.43 39.87 -0.91
N PHE A 35 6.40 39.24 -0.34
CA PHE A 35 5.24 39.96 0.18
C PHE A 35 5.62 40.89 1.34
N ASN A 36 6.37 40.40 2.32
CA ASN A 36 6.83 41.22 3.45
C ASN A 36 7.67 42.42 3.00
N ASN A 37 8.60 42.19 2.06
CA ASN A 37 9.43 43.25 1.50
C ASN A 37 8.59 44.30 0.73
N ALA A 38 7.61 43.86 -0.05
CA ALA A 38 6.71 44.76 -0.77
C ALA A 38 5.82 45.58 0.18
N LEU A 39 5.33 44.95 1.25
CA LEU A 39 4.55 45.61 2.29
C LEU A 39 5.38 46.68 3.00
N GLU A 40 6.59 46.34 3.44
CA GLU A 40 7.50 47.29 4.11
C GLU A 40 7.89 48.45 3.18
N ALA A 41 8.20 48.17 1.92
CA ALA A 41 8.49 49.20 0.92
C ALA A 41 7.28 50.13 0.71
N THR A 42 6.06 49.60 0.70
CA THR A 42 4.82 50.37 0.55
C THR A 42 4.56 51.25 1.76
N LEU A 43 4.64 50.68 2.97
CA LEU A 43 4.46 51.44 4.21
C LEU A 43 5.52 52.53 4.37
N ARG A 44 6.77 52.27 3.95
CA ARG A 44 7.86 53.26 3.97
C ARG A 44 7.60 54.46 3.06
N LYS A 45 6.86 54.28 1.96
CA LYS A 45 6.43 55.41 1.10
C LYS A 45 5.38 56.29 1.77
N CYS A 46 4.60 55.74 2.70
CA CYS A 46 3.69 56.50 3.54
C CYS A 46 4.46 57.12 4.72
N SER A 47 5.47 57.95 4.45
CA SER A 47 6.24 58.61 5.49
C SER A 47 5.41 59.68 6.20
N TYR A 48 5.72 59.94 7.47
CA TYR A 48 5.09 61.02 8.23
C TYR A 48 5.19 62.37 7.51
N SER A 49 6.32 62.68 6.86
CA SER A 49 6.49 63.94 6.13
C SER A 49 5.51 64.08 4.95
N SER A 50 5.31 63.00 4.18
CA SER A 50 4.36 62.99 3.07
C SER A 50 2.92 63.04 3.57
N PHE A 51 2.62 62.39 4.69
CA PHE A 51 1.31 62.41 5.33
C PHE A 51 0.97 63.81 5.90
N ALA A 52 1.89 64.42 6.65
CA ALA A 52 1.71 65.75 7.24
C ALA A 52 1.60 66.86 6.19
N ALA A 53 2.27 66.72 5.03
CA ALA A 53 2.14 67.67 3.92
C ALA A 53 0.70 67.76 3.39
N CYS A 54 -0.08 66.67 3.46
CA CYS A 54 -1.50 66.66 3.08
C CYS A 54 -2.42 67.28 4.15
N PHE A 55 -1.94 67.44 5.39
CA PHE A 55 -2.70 67.98 6.52
C PHE A 55 -1.96 69.13 7.21
N PRO A 56 -1.73 70.27 6.52
CA PRO A 56 -0.89 71.36 7.01
C PRO A 56 -1.43 72.02 8.28
N THR A 57 -2.76 72.11 8.43
CA THR A 57 -3.39 72.72 9.61
C THR A 57 -3.19 71.86 10.87
N PRO A 58 -3.55 70.56 10.89
CA PRO A 58 -3.21 69.68 12.02
C PRO A 58 -1.71 69.58 12.29
N ALA A 59 -0.87 69.54 11.25
CA ALA A 59 0.58 69.46 11.41
C ALA A 59 1.18 70.66 12.17
N LYS A 60 0.55 71.84 12.07
CA LYS A 60 0.99 73.07 12.76
C LYS A 60 0.48 73.17 14.19
N TYR A 61 -0.78 72.80 14.44
CA TYR A 61 -1.43 73.05 15.72
C TYR A 61 -1.43 71.83 16.65
N VAL A 62 -1.41 70.61 16.11
CA VAL A 62 -1.47 69.36 16.87
C VAL A 62 -0.58 68.27 16.23
N PRO A 63 0.76 68.48 16.16
CA PRO A 63 1.66 67.52 15.51
C PRO A 63 1.72 66.17 16.24
N GLU A 64 1.58 66.15 17.57
CA GLU A 64 1.67 64.94 18.38
C GLU A 64 0.51 63.97 18.09
N SER A 65 -0.73 64.48 18.06
CA SER A 65 -1.90 63.65 17.72
C SER A 65 -1.88 63.19 16.25
N LEU A 66 -1.30 63.98 15.34
CA LEU A 66 -1.15 63.60 13.94
C LEU A 66 -0.10 62.47 13.77
N ASP A 67 1.02 62.52 14.50
CA ASP A 67 2.01 61.44 14.51
C ASP A 67 1.43 60.15 15.10
N ALA A 68 0.67 60.26 16.21
CA ALA A 68 -0.02 59.12 16.80
C ALA A 68 -1.02 58.47 15.81
N LEU A 69 -1.84 59.28 15.12
CA LEU A 69 -2.77 58.79 14.10
C LEU A 69 -2.04 58.10 12.94
N TRP A 70 -0.94 58.67 12.46
CA TRP A 70 -0.16 58.10 11.38
C TRP A 70 0.47 56.75 11.77
N ARG A 71 1.03 56.65 12.99
CA ARG A 71 1.58 55.39 13.53
C ARG A 71 0.51 54.32 13.68
N ASP A 72 -0.65 54.68 14.24
CA ASP A 72 -1.77 53.77 14.41
C ASP A 72 -2.32 53.29 13.06
N PHE A 73 -2.43 54.20 12.09
CA PHE A 73 -2.90 53.88 10.75
C PHE A 73 -1.94 52.94 10.03
N THR A 74 -0.65 53.29 9.93
CA THR A 74 0.36 52.47 9.26
C THR A 74 0.56 51.12 9.96
N GLY A 75 0.50 51.11 11.30
CA GLY A 75 0.55 49.90 12.11
C GLY A 75 -0.63 48.96 11.87
N LYS A 76 -1.87 49.48 11.96
CA LYS A 76 -3.09 48.69 11.68
C LYS A 76 -3.13 48.20 10.25
N LEU A 77 -2.76 49.03 9.29
CA LEU A 77 -2.73 48.65 7.87
C LEU A 77 -1.76 47.48 7.63
N GLY A 78 -0.55 47.57 8.19
CA GLY A 78 0.43 46.48 8.11
C GLY A 78 -0.04 45.18 8.77
N GLN A 79 -0.72 45.28 9.92
CA GLN A 79 -1.29 44.12 10.61
C GLN A 79 -2.42 43.46 9.80
N VAL A 80 -3.37 44.25 9.30
CA VAL A 80 -4.50 43.75 8.49
C VAL A 80 -3.99 43.10 7.21
N TRP A 81 -3.05 43.72 6.50
CA TRP A 81 -2.51 43.15 5.27
C TRP A 81 -1.78 41.81 5.50
N LYS A 82 -1.02 41.69 6.60
CA LYS A 82 -0.39 40.41 6.97
C LYS A 82 -1.42 39.34 7.31
N ALA A 83 -2.43 39.69 8.12
CA ALA A 83 -3.48 38.77 8.51
C ALA A 83 -4.30 38.27 7.30
N GLU A 84 -4.67 39.17 6.38
CA GLU A 84 -5.39 38.80 5.15
C GLU A 84 -4.53 37.94 4.23
N PHE A 85 -3.23 38.23 4.12
CA PHE A 85 -2.32 37.40 3.35
C PHE A 85 -2.20 35.98 3.91
N ASP A 86 -2.04 35.85 5.24
CA ASP A 86 -2.01 34.55 5.91
C ASP A 86 -3.34 33.80 5.71
N ASN A 87 -4.47 34.49 5.78
CA ASN A 87 -5.78 33.92 5.49
C ASN A 87 -5.83 33.34 4.06
N ILE A 88 -5.41 34.12 3.05
CA ILE A 88 -5.35 33.66 1.66
C ILE A 88 -4.42 32.46 1.50
N LEU A 89 -3.26 32.45 2.17
CA LEU A 89 -2.32 31.32 2.13
C LEU A 89 -2.96 30.04 2.66
N THR A 90 -3.73 30.12 3.74
CA THR A 90 -4.43 28.98 4.34
C THR A 90 -5.63 28.52 3.50
N GLU A 91 -6.50 29.44 3.08
CA GLU A 91 -7.71 29.14 2.29
C GLU A 91 -7.35 28.42 0.99
N ARG A 92 -6.33 28.91 0.28
CA ARG A 92 -5.90 28.35 -1.01
C ARG A 92 -4.85 27.26 -0.88
N LYS A 93 -4.45 26.88 0.35
CA LYS A 93 -3.42 25.88 0.63
C LYS A 93 -2.15 26.11 -0.19
N VAL A 94 -1.72 27.36 -0.28
CA VAL A 94 -0.61 27.78 -1.17
C VAL A 94 0.69 27.12 -0.78
N VAL A 95 0.97 26.99 0.52
CA VAL A 95 2.19 26.33 1.00
C VAL A 95 2.25 24.88 0.52
N GLN A 96 1.13 24.14 0.64
CA GLN A 96 1.04 22.76 0.19
C GLN A 96 1.25 22.64 -1.32
N SER A 97 0.63 23.53 -2.12
CA SER A 97 0.75 23.47 -3.57
C SER A 97 2.16 23.84 -4.06
N LEU A 98 2.81 24.85 -3.46
CA LEU A 98 4.19 25.20 -3.78
C LEU A 98 5.16 24.09 -3.37
N ASN A 99 4.94 23.44 -2.23
CA ASN A 99 5.75 22.30 -1.80
C ASN A 99 5.58 21.11 -2.76
N SER A 100 4.36 20.83 -3.22
CA SER A 100 4.11 19.79 -4.23
C SER A 100 4.80 20.10 -5.57
N LEU A 101 4.83 21.38 -5.97
CA LEU A 101 5.53 21.81 -7.17
C LEU A 101 7.04 21.60 -7.05
N ASP A 102 7.64 21.95 -5.90
CA ASP A 102 9.06 21.75 -5.67
C ASP A 102 9.43 20.25 -5.67
N GLN A 103 8.56 19.38 -5.16
CA GLN A 103 8.70 17.91 -5.28
C GLN A 103 8.65 17.46 -6.74
N CYS A 104 7.66 17.91 -7.52
CA CYS A 104 7.57 17.57 -8.95
C CYS A 104 8.81 18.04 -9.73
N ILE A 105 9.38 19.21 -9.39
CA ILE A 105 10.60 19.72 -10.01
C ILE A 105 11.80 18.84 -9.64
N ALA A 106 11.92 18.42 -8.37
CA ALA A 106 12.98 17.52 -7.94
C ALA A 106 12.89 16.17 -8.65
N ASP A 107 11.70 15.59 -8.75
CA ASP A 107 11.47 14.35 -9.51
C ASP A 107 11.81 14.50 -10.99
N ALA A 108 11.45 15.62 -11.61
CA ALA A 108 11.79 15.90 -13.01
C ALA A 108 13.30 16.00 -13.22
N LYS A 109 14.04 16.63 -12.29
CA LYS A 109 15.51 16.68 -12.33
C LYS A 109 16.11 15.29 -12.20
N ASN A 110 15.64 14.50 -11.23
CA ASN A 110 16.08 13.12 -11.04
C ASN A 110 15.84 12.25 -12.29
N ARG A 111 14.69 12.41 -12.95
CA ARG A 111 14.39 11.70 -14.21
C ARG A 111 15.31 12.12 -15.34
N LYS A 112 15.62 13.42 -15.46
CA LYS A 112 16.56 13.95 -16.44
C LYS A 112 17.97 13.39 -16.22
N GLU A 113 18.47 13.42 -14.98
CA GLU A 113 19.79 12.87 -14.62
C GLU A 113 19.86 11.37 -14.94
N ARG A 114 18.82 10.60 -14.60
CA ARG A 114 18.74 9.16 -14.95
C ARG A 114 18.75 8.95 -16.47
N ALA A 115 18.04 9.77 -17.23
CA ALA A 115 18.02 9.67 -18.69
C ALA A 115 19.39 9.97 -19.29
N GLU A 116 20.10 10.99 -18.80
CA GLU A 116 21.45 11.35 -19.22
C GLU A 116 22.48 10.26 -18.91
N LEU A 117 22.36 9.59 -17.76
CA LEU A 117 23.21 8.45 -17.40
C LEU A 117 22.96 7.24 -18.30
N ASN A 118 21.69 6.98 -18.66
CA ASN A 118 21.34 5.81 -19.46
C ASN A 118 21.73 5.95 -20.95
N THR A 119 21.83 7.18 -21.47
CA THR A 119 22.19 7.40 -22.88
C THR A 119 23.68 7.35 -23.18
N ASN A 120 24.58 7.21 -22.19
CA ASN A 120 26.05 7.09 -22.39
C ASN A 120 26.62 8.08 -23.44
N GLY A 121 26.16 9.34 -23.44
CA GLY A 121 26.59 10.38 -24.39
C GLY A 121 25.76 10.54 -25.66
N GLY A 122 24.71 9.73 -25.85
CA GLY A 122 23.70 9.92 -26.91
C GLY A 122 22.67 11.02 -26.60
N PRO A 123 21.93 11.50 -27.61
CA PRO A 123 20.91 12.53 -27.42
C PRO A 123 19.77 12.03 -26.53
N VAL A 124 19.45 12.78 -25.47
CA VAL A 124 18.33 12.48 -24.56
C VAL A 124 17.01 12.83 -25.26
N GLU A 125 16.13 11.85 -25.39
CA GLU A 125 14.80 12.06 -25.95
C GLU A 125 13.96 12.96 -25.05
N VAL A 126 13.36 14.01 -25.63
CA VAL A 126 12.53 14.96 -24.89
C VAL A 126 11.16 14.33 -24.65
N PRO A 127 10.68 14.25 -23.40
CA PRO A 127 9.36 13.71 -23.10
C PRO A 127 8.25 14.49 -23.81
N VAL A 128 7.32 13.76 -24.43
CA VAL A 128 6.12 14.35 -25.06
C VAL A 128 5.22 14.92 -23.96
N PRO A 129 4.82 16.20 -24.05
CA PRO A 129 3.99 16.80 -23.02
C PRO A 129 2.58 16.17 -23.01
N PRO A 130 1.93 16.01 -21.85
CA PRO A 130 0.70 15.24 -21.74
C PRO A 130 -0.48 15.85 -22.50
N HIS A 131 -0.47 17.17 -22.76
CA HIS A 131 -1.55 17.86 -23.48
C HIS A 131 -1.56 17.58 -25.00
N THR A 132 -0.48 17.00 -25.56
CA THR A 132 -0.45 16.58 -26.97
C THR A 132 -0.81 15.11 -27.14
N LEU A 133 -0.99 14.36 -26.05
CA LEU A 133 -1.34 12.95 -26.08
C LEU A 133 -2.85 12.76 -26.30
N PRO A 134 -3.27 11.70 -27.03
CA PRO A 134 -4.68 11.40 -27.19
C PRO A 134 -5.29 10.95 -25.84
N PRO A 135 -6.60 11.19 -25.62
CA PRO A 135 -7.26 10.85 -24.36
C PRO A 135 -7.17 9.36 -23.99
N SER A 136 -7.16 8.47 -24.99
CA SER A 136 -7.01 7.03 -24.80
C SER A 136 -5.68 6.67 -24.13
N SER A 137 -4.58 7.29 -24.57
CA SER A 137 -3.25 7.07 -24.00
C SER A 137 -3.15 7.58 -22.58
N LEU A 138 -3.73 8.76 -22.28
CA LEU A 138 -3.77 9.29 -20.91
C LEU A 138 -4.57 8.36 -19.99
N ARG A 139 -5.74 7.89 -20.43
CA ARG A 139 -6.56 6.96 -19.67
C ARG A 139 -5.81 5.66 -19.37
N LEU A 140 -5.14 5.08 -20.37
CA LEU A 140 -4.34 3.86 -20.17
C LEU A 140 -3.16 4.11 -19.24
N ALA A 141 -2.42 5.21 -19.41
CA ALA A 141 -1.29 5.56 -18.55
C ALA A 141 -1.69 5.66 -17.06
N HIS A 142 -2.90 6.16 -16.76
CA HIS A 142 -3.44 6.17 -15.41
C HIS A 142 -3.92 4.80 -14.90
N LEU A 143 -4.42 3.94 -15.79
CA LEU A 143 -4.95 2.62 -15.42
C LEU A 143 -3.86 1.55 -15.27
N ILE A 144 -2.78 1.63 -16.05
CA ILE A 144 -1.68 0.65 -16.02
C ILE A 144 -1.13 0.39 -14.61
N PRO A 145 -0.74 1.40 -13.79
CA PRO A 145 -0.17 1.12 -12.47
C PRO A 145 -1.17 0.41 -11.53
N PHE A 146 -2.46 0.72 -11.67
CA PHE A 146 -3.51 0.04 -10.91
C PHE A 146 -3.67 -1.42 -11.36
N LEU A 147 -3.69 -1.66 -12.68
CA LEU A 147 -3.79 -3.00 -13.24
C LEU A 147 -2.56 -3.86 -12.90
N GLU A 148 -1.36 -3.26 -12.90
CA GLU A 148 -0.12 -3.92 -12.49
C GLU A 148 -0.13 -4.30 -11.00
N GLN A 149 -0.60 -3.41 -10.13
CA GLN A 149 -0.75 -3.71 -8.70
C GLN A 149 -1.73 -4.87 -8.49
N HIS A 150 -2.86 -4.87 -9.19
CA HIS A 150 -3.86 -5.93 -9.08
C HIS A 150 -3.40 -7.25 -9.70
N SER A 151 -2.68 -7.22 -10.82
CA SER A 151 -2.14 -8.43 -11.43
C SER A 151 -1.08 -9.06 -10.53
N ALA A 152 -0.21 -8.26 -9.91
CA ALA A 152 0.76 -8.73 -8.93
C ALA A 152 0.08 -9.38 -7.71
N LEU A 153 -0.97 -8.76 -7.18
CA LEU A 153 -1.76 -9.32 -6.08
C LEU A 153 -2.38 -10.67 -6.47
N LEU A 154 -3.09 -10.75 -7.60
CA LEU A 154 -3.73 -11.98 -8.05
C LEU A 154 -2.71 -13.10 -8.34
N ASN A 155 -1.56 -12.77 -8.92
CA ASN A 155 -0.50 -13.73 -9.17
C ASN A 155 0.08 -14.29 -7.87
N SER A 156 0.25 -13.46 -6.83
CA SER A 156 0.69 -13.94 -5.52
C SER A 156 -0.33 -14.88 -4.85
N GLN A 157 -1.63 -14.55 -4.94
CA GLN A 157 -2.71 -15.41 -4.43
C GLN A 157 -2.80 -16.73 -5.20
N LEU A 158 -2.65 -16.68 -6.53
CA LEU A 158 -2.64 -17.86 -7.38
C LEU A 158 -1.45 -18.77 -7.03
N SER A 159 -0.26 -18.19 -6.87
CA SER A 159 0.94 -18.94 -6.47
C SER A 159 0.75 -19.59 -5.10
N ALA A 160 0.24 -18.85 -4.10
CA ALA A 160 -0.03 -19.40 -2.76
C ALA A 160 -1.07 -20.54 -2.78
N THR A 161 -2.08 -20.44 -3.64
CA THR A 161 -3.10 -21.50 -3.79
C THR A 161 -2.52 -22.72 -4.51
N GLN A 162 -1.68 -22.51 -5.52
CA GLN A 162 -1.00 -23.59 -6.23
C GLN A 162 -0.05 -24.35 -5.30
N THR A 163 0.73 -23.67 -4.45
CA THR A 163 1.61 -24.33 -3.48
C THR A 163 0.79 -25.15 -2.47
N ALA A 164 -0.27 -24.58 -1.91
CA ALA A 164 -1.15 -25.31 -0.99
C ALA A 164 -1.79 -26.54 -1.66
N ASN A 165 -2.23 -26.44 -2.91
CA ASN A 165 -2.77 -27.57 -3.65
C ASN A 165 -1.72 -28.66 -3.89
N THR A 166 -0.48 -28.29 -4.23
CA THR A 166 0.60 -29.28 -4.40
C THR A 166 0.94 -29.99 -3.09
N GLU A 167 0.94 -29.28 -1.96
CA GLU A 167 1.15 -29.86 -0.63
C GLU A 167 0.02 -30.83 -0.27
N LEU A 168 -1.24 -30.41 -0.43
CA LEU A 168 -2.40 -31.27 -0.17
C LEU A 168 -2.41 -32.52 -1.06
N LEU A 169 -2.07 -32.39 -2.35
CA LEU A 169 -1.95 -33.53 -3.24
C LEU A 169 -0.86 -34.49 -2.79
N SER A 170 0.30 -33.99 -2.36
CA SER A 170 1.38 -34.82 -1.83
C SER A 170 1.00 -35.55 -0.55
N ALA A 171 0.23 -34.90 0.33
CA ALA A 171 -0.28 -35.52 1.55
C ALA A 171 -1.30 -36.62 1.23
N ILE A 172 -2.22 -36.37 0.29
CA ILE A 172 -3.22 -37.36 -0.14
C ILE A 172 -2.56 -38.57 -0.79
N THR A 173 -1.54 -38.37 -1.64
CA THR A 173 -0.84 -39.51 -2.27
C THR A 173 -0.05 -40.32 -1.24
N ALA A 174 0.60 -39.67 -0.28
CA ALA A 174 1.27 -40.36 0.83
C ALA A 174 0.29 -41.16 1.69
N GLN A 175 -0.84 -40.56 2.08
CA GLN A 175 -1.91 -41.24 2.83
C GLN A 175 -2.50 -42.41 2.06
N ARG A 176 -2.72 -42.28 0.75
CA ARG A 176 -3.19 -43.39 -0.08
C ARG A 176 -2.20 -44.55 -0.12
N ALA A 177 -0.90 -44.27 -0.22
CA ALA A 177 0.13 -45.31 -0.19
C ALA A 177 0.21 -45.99 1.19
N GLU A 178 0.05 -45.23 2.28
CA GLU A 178 0.01 -45.76 3.64
C GLU A 178 -1.22 -46.66 3.85
N ILE A 179 -2.41 -46.23 3.41
CA ILE A 179 -3.63 -47.04 3.45
C ILE A 179 -3.45 -48.34 2.67
N GLU A 180 -2.86 -48.28 1.47
CA GLU A 180 -2.62 -49.47 0.66
C GLU A 180 -1.64 -50.44 1.35
N ALA A 181 -0.61 -49.92 2.02
CA ALA A 181 0.32 -50.74 2.81
C ALA A 181 -0.35 -51.38 4.03
N LEU A 182 -1.22 -50.64 4.74
CA LEU A 182 -2.00 -51.14 5.88
C LEU A 182 -3.02 -52.20 5.45
N VAL A 183 -3.69 -52.02 4.32
CA VAL A 183 -4.63 -53.02 3.79
C VAL A 183 -3.87 -54.30 3.42
N ARG A 184 -2.72 -54.19 2.73
CA ARG A 184 -1.89 -55.37 2.42
C ARG A 184 -1.38 -56.09 3.68
N SER A 185 -1.04 -55.37 4.74
CA SER A 185 -0.59 -55.99 5.98
C SER A 185 -1.74 -56.69 6.71
N LEU A 186 -2.94 -56.10 6.70
CA LEU A 186 -4.15 -56.74 7.24
C LEU A 186 -4.54 -57.99 6.44
N ASP A 187 -4.54 -57.93 5.12
CA ASP A 187 -4.80 -59.09 4.26
C ASP A 187 -3.83 -60.24 4.56
N LYS A 188 -2.55 -59.92 4.80
CA LYS A 188 -1.56 -60.91 5.21
C LYS A 188 -1.88 -61.52 6.58
N VAL A 189 -2.21 -60.71 7.58
CA VAL A 189 -2.57 -61.20 8.92
C VAL A 189 -3.84 -62.07 8.88
N VAL A 190 -4.84 -61.69 8.08
CA VAL A 190 -6.04 -62.50 7.87
C VAL A 190 -5.69 -63.84 7.22
N HIS A 191 -4.83 -63.84 6.19
CA HIS A 191 -4.39 -65.08 5.55
C HIS A 191 -3.57 -65.98 6.50
N ASP A 192 -2.71 -65.39 7.33
CA ASP A 192 -1.94 -66.11 8.35
C ASP A 192 -2.87 -66.74 9.41
N LEU A 193 -3.94 -66.05 9.81
CA LEU A 193 -4.97 -66.56 10.72
C LEU A 193 -5.81 -67.67 10.09
N GLU A 194 -6.25 -67.50 8.83
CA GLU A 194 -6.97 -68.55 8.08
C GLU A 194 -6.12 -69.82 7.95
N THR A 195 -4.84 -69.66 7.62
CA THR A 195 -3.89 -70.79 7.54
C THR A 195 -3.72 -71.46 8.90
N SER A 196 -3.57 -70.68 9.96
CA SER A 196 -3.44 -71.22 11.33
C SER A 196 -4.70 -71.96 11.78
N ALA A 197 -5.89 -71.42 11.51
CA ALA A 197 -7.17 -72.07 11.81
C ALA A 197 -7.33 -73.38 11.02
N GLN A 198 -6.89 -73.40 9.76
CA GLN A 198 -6.94 -74.61 8.92
C GLN A 198 -5.95 -75.68 9.40
N MET A 199 -4.76 -75.29 9.86
CA MET A 199 -3.80 -76.21 10.48
C MET A 199 -4.35 -76.79 11.80
N MET A 200 -4.94 -75.98 12.67
CA MET A 200 -5.59 -76.46 13.91
C MET A 200 -6.74 -77.43 13.62
N GLY A 201 -7.58 -77.13 12.64
CA GLY A 201 -8.66 -78.05 12.23
C GLY A 201 -8.15 -79.37 11.64
N GLN A 202 -7.00 -79.37 10.96
CA GLN A 202 -6.37 -80.60 10.48
C GLN A 202 -5.70 -81.39 11.60
N ASP A 203 -5.07 -80.73 12.56
CA ASP A 203 -4.37 -81.37 13.67
C ASP A 203 -5.36 -81.99 14.68
N GLU A 204 -6.47 -81.31 14.98
CA GLU A 204 -7.57 -81.89 15.78
C GLU A 204 -8.19 -83.11 15.07
N VAL A 205 -8.43 -83.04 13.77
CA VAL A 205 -8.97 -84.18 13.00
C VAL A 205 -7.97 -85.33 12.92
N GLN A 206 -6.67 -85.06 12.78
CA GLN A 206 -5.63 -86.08 12.78
C GLN A 206 -5.43 -86.70 14.16
N SER A 207 -5.47 -85.90 15.24
CA SER A 207 -5.44 -86.38 16.62
C SER A 207 -6.65 -87.25 16.95
N LEU A 208 -7.86 -86.80 16.62
CA LEU A 208 -9.08 -87.59 16.79
C LEU A 208 -9.03 -88.88 15.95
N SER A 209 -8.50 -88.82 14.73
CA SER A 209 -8.34 -90.02 13.88
C SER A 209 -7.30 -90.99 14.44
N ALA A 210 -6.22 -90.50 15.05
CA ALA A 210 -5.22 -91.32 15.72
C ALA A 210 -5.78 -91.98 16.99
N GLU A 211 -6.51 -91.23 17.82
CA GLU A 211 -7.17 -91.73 19.03
C GLU A 211 -8.26 -92.77 18.70
N ILE A 212 -9.06 -92.54 17.65
CA ILE A 212 -10.03 -93.53 17.15
C ILE A 212 -9.32 -94.81 16.70
N ARG A 213 -8.18 -94.68 16.01
CA ARG A 213 -7.42 -95.83 15.51
C ARG A 213 -6.77 -96.63 16.64
N GLU A 214 -6.29 -95.95 17.69
CA GLU A 214 -5.74 -96.58 18.90
C GLU A 214 -6.84 -97.34 19.66
N ILE A 215 -8.03 -96.74 19.83
CA ILE A 215 -9.20 -97.42 20.40
C ILE A 215 -9.61 -98.64 19.56
N GLU A 216 -9.56 -98.53 18.22
CA GLU A 216 -9.89 -99.65 17.33
C GLU A 216 -8.88 -100.81 17.44
N GLU A 217 -7.59 -100.54 17.61
CA GLU A 217 -6.57 -101.56 17.85
C GLU A 217 -6.71 -102.20 19.25
N ASP A 218 -7.03 -101.42 20.28
CA ASP A 218 -7.31 -101.93 21.63
C ASP A 218 -8.59 -102.80 21.68
N MET A 219 -9.60 -102.49 20.87
CA MET A 219 -10.79 -103.34 20.73
C MET A 219 -10.51 -104.64 19.97
N LYS A 220 -9.45 -104.70 19.16
CA LYS A 220 -9.05 -105.87 18.37
C LYS A 220 -8.12 -106.82 19.13
N SER A 221 -7.51 -106.36 20.22
CA SER A 221 -6.56 -107.12 21.04
C SER A 221 -7.19 -107.83 22.26
N ARG A 222 -8.52 -107.72 22.43
CA ARG A 222 -9.34 -108.50 23.38
C ARG A 222 -10.10 -109.62 22.69
#